data_AF-A0A4Q4X096-F1
#
_entry.id   AF-A0A4Q4X096-F1
#
_cell.length_a   1.000
_cell.length_b   1.000
_cell.length_c   1.000
_cell.angle_alpha   90.00
_cell.angle_beta   90.00
_cell.angle_gamma   90.00
#
_symmetry.space_group_name_H-M   'P 1'
#
loop_
_entity.id
_entity.type
_entity.pdbx_description
1 polymer ?
#
loop_
_entity_poly.entity_id
_entity_poly.type
_entity_poly.pdbx_seq_one_letter_code
_entity_poly.pdbx_strand_id
1 'polypeptide(L)'
;MVSIPTTASEPPVQPFTSPFIGQSAEEVSNHVNGVNYLVILDKQSTEDDTAVLVARGPGGVQTVRTTFESAQHLLTAVEIATLGFDEIQQIAGSSGGVYGASRNEPQRGGPAPRRRLGGN
;
A
#
# COMPACT_ATOMS: atom_id res chain seq x y z
N MET A 1 -21.20 -4.87 -14.89
CA MET A 1 -21.35 -4.95 -13.42
C MET A 1 -20.54 -6.14 -12.94
N VAL A 2 -19.49 -5.90 -12.16
CA VAL A 2 -18.68 -6.97 -11.55
C VAL A 2 -19.32 -7.31 -10.20
N SER A 3 -19.69 -8.59 -10.02
CA SER A 3 -20.31 -9.09 -8.80
C SER A 3 -19.23 -9.32 -7.74
N ILE A 4 -19.32 -8.63 -6.61
CA ILE A 4 -18.45 -8.89 -5.45
C ILE A 4 -18.88 -10.25 -4.85
N PRO A 5 -17.97 -11.23 -4.68
CA PRO A 5 -18.31 -12.51 -4.08
C PRO A 5 -18.77 -12.33 -2.63
N THR A 6 -19.93 -12.90 -2.28
CA THR A 6 -20.48 -12.89 -0.90
C THR A 6 -20.08 -14.13 -0.08
N THR A 7 -19.33 -15.05 -0.68
CA THR A 7 -18.86 -16.28 -0.05
C THR A 7 -17.35 -16.36 -0.16
N ALA A 8 -16.68 -16.81 0.90
CA ALA A 8 -15.24 -17.03 0.89
C ALA A 8 -14.88 -18.03 -0.22
N SER A 9 -13.87 -17.69 -1.04
CA SER A 9 -13.34 -18.64 -2.01
C SER A 9 -12.65 -19.78 -1.26
N GLU A 10 -13.00 -21.03 -1.58
CA GLU A 10 -12.25 -22.18 -1.08
C GLU A 10 -10.86 -22.19 -1.73
N PRO A 11 -9.79 -22.50 -0.96
CA PRO A 11 -8.47 -22.64 -1.54
C PRO A 11 -8.50 -23.73 -2.64
N PRO A 12 -7.71 -23.56 -3.71
CA PRO A 12 -7.71 -24.52 -4.80
C PRO A 12 -7.41 -25.93 -4.26
N VAL A 13 -8.33 -26.86 -4.52
CA VAL A 13 -8.25 -28.27 -4.10
C VAL A 13 -7.16 -29.06 -4.83
N GLN A 14 -6.56 -28.48 -5.87
CA GLN A 14 -5.42 -29.05 -6.57
C GLN A 14 -4.13 -28.30 -6.23
N PRO A 15 -2.98 -29.00 -6.10
CA PRO A 15 -1.69 -28.34 -6.01
C PRO A 15 -1.52 -27.38 -7.19
N PHE A 16 -1.29 -26.11 -6.88
CA PHE A 16 -0.99 -25.11 -7.89
C PHE A 16 0.39 -24.52 -7.60
N THR A 17 1.16 -24.34 -8.67
CA THR A 17 2.38 -23.54 -8.60
C THR A 17 2.02 -22.15 -9.09
N SER A 18 2.27 -21.14 -8.26
CA SER A 18 2.04 -19.76 -8.70
C SER A 18 2.96 -19.44 -9.88
N PRO A 19 2.43 -18.88 -10.98
CA PRO A 19 3.25 -18.49 -12.14
C PRO A 19 4.19 -17.32 -11.84
N PHE A 20 4.03 -16.69 -10.67
CA PHE A 20 4.77 -15.50 -10.26
C PHE A 20 5.95 -15.81 -9.33
N ILE A 21 6.18 -17.08 -8.97
CA ILE A 21 7.32 -17.46 -8.14
C ILE A 21 8.62 -17.13 -8.88
N GLY A 22 9.50 -16.37 -8.22
CA GLY A 22 10.78 -15.95 -8.79
C GLY A 22 10.70 -14.77 -9.75
N GLN A 23 9.51 -14.19 -9.97
CA GLN A 23 9.34 -13.00 -10.79
C GLN A 23 9.47 -11.72 -9.95
N SER A 24 10.01 -10.68 -10.59
CA SER A 24 10.03 -9.30 -10.09
C SER A 24 8.63 -8.66 -10.16
N ALA A 25 8.43 -7.57 -9.42
CA ALA A 25 7.19 -6.79 -9.49
C ALA A 25 6.91 -6.27 -10.90
N GLU A 26 7.96 -5.96 -11.68
CA GLU A 26 7.83 -5.54 -13.06
C GLU A 26 7.30 -6.66 -13.97
N GLU A 27 7.88 -7.86 -13.88
CA GLU A 27 7.45 -9.04 -14.64
C GLU A 27 6.00 -9.45 -14.29
N VAL A 28 5.64 -9.39 -13.01
CA VAL A 28 4.27 -9.63 -12.55
C VAL A 28 3.32 -8.58 -13.12
N SER A 29 3.68 -7.28 -13.04
CA SER A 29 2.83 -6.20 -13.56
C SER A 29 2.59 -6.28 -15.07
N ASN A 30 3.54 -6.87 -15.82
CA ASN A 30 3.39 -7.12 -17.25
C ASN A 30 2.43 -8.29 -17.55
N HIS A 31 2.32 -9.27 -16.64
CA HIS A 31 1.36 -10.35 -16.76
C HIS A 31 -0.09 -9.91 -16.48
N VAL A 32 -0.31 -9.04 -15.49
CA VAL A 32 -1.65 -8.62 -15.04
C VAL A 32 -2.18 -7.42 -15.87
N ASN A 33 -1.98 -7.46 -17.19
CA ASN A 33 -2.22 -6.34 -18.10
C ASN A 33 -3.53 -5.55 -17.82
N GLY A 34 -3.46 -4.22 -17.85
CA GLY A 34 -4.63 -3.33 -17.70
C GLY A 34 -4.87 -2.75 -16.29
N VAL A 35 -4.00 -3.03 -15.31
CA VAL A 35 -4.07 -2.41 -13.97
C VAL A 35 -2.96 -1.38 -13.77
N ASN A 36 -3.32 -0.22 -13.21
CA ASN A 36 -2.35 0.82 -12.83
C ASN A 36 -1.72 0.53 -11.46
N TYR A 37 -2.44 -0.20 -10.61
CA TYR A 37 -2.03 -0.53 -9.24
C TYR A 37 -2.35 -1.99 -8.94
N LEU A 38 -1.45 -2.66 -8.24
CA LEU A 38 -1.65 -4.03 -7.74
C LEU A 38 -0.93 -4.23 -6.41
N VAL A 39 -1.31 -5.29 -5.71
CA VAL A 39 -0.66 -5.70 -4.46
C VAL A 39 -0.06 -7.09 -4.65
N ILE A 40 1.21 -7.24 -4.28
CA ILE A 40 1.93 -8.51 -4.27
C ILE A 40 2.10 -8.95 -2.81
N LEU A 41 1.67 -10.18 -2.52
CA LEU A 41 1.98 -10.87 -1.28
C LEU A 41 3.20 -11.75 -1.52
N ASP A 42 4.29 -11.50 -0.80
CA ASP A 42 5.52 -12.28 -0.89
C ASP A 42 5.77 -13.06 0.41
N LYS A 43 6.96 -13.67 0.53
CA LYS A 43 7.29 -14.45 1.72
C LYS A 43 7.16 -13.62 3.01
N GLN A 44 7.66 -12.38 2.98
CA GLN A 44 7.63 -11.49 4.15
C GLN A 44 6.19 -11.17 4.57
N SER A 45 5.25 -11.10 3.62
CA SER A 45 3.83 -10.94 3.92
C SER A 45 3.24 -12.00 4.85
N THR A 46 3.84 -13.19 4.91
CA THR A 46 3.40 -14.25 5.83
C THR A 46 3.93 -14.09 7.26
N GLU A 47 4.87 -13.17 7.47
CA GLU A 47 5.60 -13.00 8.72
C GLU A 47 5.20 -11.72 9.47
N ASP A 48 4.85 -10.63 8.76
CA ASP A 48 4.72 -9.30 9.38
C ASP A 48 3.47 -8.48 8.96
N ASP A 49 2.46 -9.11 8.37
CA ASP A 49 1.21 -8.47 7.94
C ASP A 49 1.40 -7.27 6.99
N THR A 50 2.45 -7.30 6.18
CA THR A 50 2.73 -6.27 5.15
C THR A 50 2.65 -6.83 3.74
N ALA A 51 2.39 -5.97 2.76
CA ALA A 51 2.36 -6.29 1.35
C ALA A 51 3.18 -5.29 0.52
N VAL A 52 3.53 -5.67 -0.71
CA VAL A 52 4.14 -4.74 -1.67
C VAL A 52 3.05 -4.15 -2.54
N LEU A 53 2.80 -2.85 -2.37
CA LEU A 53 1.99 -2.08 -3.30
C LEU A 53 2.85 -1.70 -4.50
N VAL A 54 2.31 -1.91 -5.70
CA VAL A 54 2.99 -1.68 -6.97
C VAL A 54 2.17 -0.68 -7.79
N ALA A 55 2.85 0.31 -8.36
CA ALA A 55 2.27 1.28 -9.30
C ALA A 55 3.00 1.22 -10.64
N ARG A 56 2.23 1.22 -11.73
CA ARG A 56 2.75 1.36 -13.08
C ARG A 56 2.64 2.81 -13.51
N GLY A 57 3.78 3.43 -13.81
CA GLY A 57 3.85 4.82 -14.27
C GLY A 57 4.68 4.98 -15.56
N PRO A 58 4.74 6.20 -16.11
CA PRO A 58 5.53 6.52 -17.31
C PRO A 58 7.03 6.24 -17.14
N GLY A 59 7.53 6.31 -15.90
CA GLY A 59 8.92 6.02 -15.53
C GLY A 59 9.21 4.56 -15.21
N GLY A 60 8.26 3.65 -15.42
CA GLY A 60 8.37 2.23 -15.08
C GLY A 60 7.55 1.83 -13.86
N VAL A 61 7.96 0.74 -13.22
CA VAL A 61 7.26 0.16 -12.07
C VAL A 61 7.84 0.69 -10.77
N GLN A 62 6.97 1.27 -9.94
CA GLN A 62 7.31 1.75 -8.61
C GLN A 62 6.73 0.81 -7.56
N THR A 63 7.43 0.66 -6.44
CA THR A 63 6.99 -0.23 -5.35
C THR A 63 7.13 0.43 -3.99
N VAL A 64 6.25 0.06 -3.05
CA VAL A 64 6.33 0.46 -1.64
C VAL A 64 5.77 -0.65 -0.77
N ARG A 65 6.44 -0.96 0.35
CA ARG A 65 5.90 -1.90 1.33
C ARG A 65 4.93 -1.17 2.25
N THR A 66 3.79 -1.78 2.52
CA THR A 66 2.71 -1.19 3.31
C THR A 66 2.01 -2.25 4.16
N THR A 67 1.35 -1.86 5.25
CA THR A 67 0.50 -2.79 6.01
C THR A 67 -0.71 -3.24 5.17
N PHE A 68 -1.27 -4.41 5.48
CA PHE A 68 -2.47 -4.90 4.77
C PHE A 68 -3.66 -3.92 4.83
N GLU A 69 -3.88 -3.29 5.99
CA GLU A 69 -4.92 -2.28 6.16
C GLU A 69 -4.70 -1.09 5.22
N SER A 70 -3.48 -0.56 5.19
CA SER A 70 -3.15 0.58 4.34
C SER A 70 -3.22 0.23 2.85
N ALA A 71 -2.84 -0.98 2.45
CA ALA A 71 -2.92 -1.41 1.05
C ALA A 71 -4.34 -1.26 0.47
N GLN A 72 -5.36 -1.64 1.23
CA GLN A 72 -6.77 -1.55 0.80
C GLN A 72 -7.21 -0.10 0.61
N HIS A 73 -6.87 0.77 1.58
CA HIS A 73 -7.20 2.19 1.51
C HIS A 73 -6.45 2.90 0.38
N LEU A 74 -5.17 2.59 0.19
CA LEU A 74 -4.33 3.19 -0.83
C LEU A 74 -4.78 2.81 -2.24
N LEU A 75 -5.13 1.54 -2.48
CA LEU A 75 -5.65 1.13 -3.80
C LEU A 75 -6.87 1.97 -4.20
N THR A 76 -7.78 2.20 -3.26
CA THR A 76 -8.98 3.03 -3.49
C THR A 76 -8.63 4.51 -3.67
N ALA A 77 -7.78 5.05 -2.79
CA ALA A 77 -7.42 6.47 -2.80
C ALA A 77 -6.64 6.86 -4.06
N VAL A 78 -5.71 6.00 -4.49
CA VAL A 78 -4.89 6.24 -5.67
C VAL A 78 -5.72 6.06 -6.95
N GLU A 79 -6.66 5.12 -6.98
CA GLU A 79 -7.62 5.01 -8.10
C GLU A 79 -8.49 6.28 -8.26
N ILE A 80 -8.87 6.91 -7.15
CA ILE A 80 -9.62 8.19 -7.12
C ILE A 80 -8.68 9.42 -7.26
N ALA A 81 -7.37 9.19 -7.47
CA ALA A 81 -6.33 10.20 -7.61
C ALA A 81 -6.23 11.20 -6.43
N THR A 82 -6.55 10.75 -5.22
CA THR A 82 -6.49 11.60 -4.01
C THR A 82 -5.11 11.63 -3.35
N LEU A 83 -4.20 10.72 -3.73
CA LEU A 83 -2.85 10.59 -3.19
C LEU A 83 -1.84 10.24 -4.29
N GLY A 84 -0.63 10.79 -4.19
CA GLY A 84 0.48 10.50 -5.11
C GLY A 84 1.33 9.32 -4.64
N PHE A 85 1.79 8.47 -5.57
CA PHE A 85 2.61 7.31 -5.21
C PHE A 85 3.98 7.70 -4.62
N ASP A 86 4.60 8.74 -5.17
CA ASP A 86 5.89 9.25 -4.70
C ASP A 86 5.80 9.77 -3.25
N GLU A 87 4.66 10.38 -2.88
CA GLU A 87 4.37 10.81 -1.52
C GLU A 87 4.30 9.62 -0.56
N ILE A 88 3.65 8.52 -0.97
CA ILE A 88 3.56 7.28 -0.19
C ILE A 88 4.96 6.69 0.05
N GLN A 89 5.81 6.63 -0.99
CA GLN A 89 7.19 6.16 -0.86
C GLN A 89 8.01 7.03 0.09
N GLN A 90 7.88 8.36 -0.02
CA GLN A 90 8.57 9.30 0.86
C GLN A 90 8.17 9.11 2.33
N ILE A 91 6.88 8.91 2.59
CA ILE A 91 6.36 8.64 3.95
C ILE A 91 6.90 7.31 4.47
N ALA A 92 6.87 6.25 3.67
CA ALA A 92 7.40 4.94 4.05
C ALA A 92 8.90 5.04 4.41
N GLY A 93 9.71 5.68 3.56
CA GLY A 93 11.14 5.88 3.80
C GLY A 93 11.42 6.65 5.09
N SER A 94 10.57 7.63 5.43
CA SER A 94 10.68 8.40 6.68
C SER A 94 10.19 7.63 7.92
N SER A 95 9.47 6.51 7.73
CA SER A 95 8.74 5.78 8.77
C SER A 95 9.27 4.36 9.02
N GLY A 96 10.49 4.04 8.57
CA GLY A 96 11.10 2.73 8.78
C GLY A 96 10.87 1.74 7.62
N GLY A 97 10.50 2.24 6.45
CA GLY A 97 10.39 1.46 5.21
C GLY A 97 9.02 0.86 4.93
N VAL A 98 8.06 0.97 5.85
CA VAL A 98 6.69 0.45 5.70
C VAL A 98 5.67 1.56 5.88
N TYR A 99 4.86 1.82 4.85
CA TYR A 99 3.75 2.76 4.95
C TYR A 99 2.61 2.19 5.80
N GLY A 100 2.08 3.00 6.72
CA GLY A 100 0.99 2.60 7.60
C GLY A 100 1.44 1.79 8.82
N ALA A 101 2.74 1.48 8.93
CA ALA A 101 3.29 0.99 10.18
C ALA A 101 3.22 2.14 11.19
N SER A 102 2.32 2.01 12.18
CA SER A 102 2.23 2.98 13.27
C SER A 102 3.60 3.07 13.95
N ARG A 103 4.26 4.22 13.85
CA ARG A 103 5.11 4.63 14.96
C ARG A 103 4.17 4.83 16.14
N ASN A 104 4.49 4.24 17.27
CA ASN A 104 3.82 4.48 18.56
C ASN A 104 3.89 5.95 19.04
N GLU A 105 3.99 6.95 18.14
CA GLU A 105 3.95 8.35 18.50
C GLU A 105 2.92 9.08 17.63
N PRO A 106 1.75 9.42 18.20
CA PRO A 106 0.94 10.46 17.62
C PRO A 106 1.71 11.77 17.81
N GLN A 107 2.33 12.30 16.76
CA GLN A 107 2.74 13.70 16.77
C GLN A 107 1.51 14.57 16.53
N ARG A 108 0.62 14.57 17.54
CA ARG A 108 -0.51 15.49 17.63
C ARG A 108 0.02 16.87 17.96
N GLY A 109 -0.61 17.86 17.34
CA GLY A 109 -0.34 19.28 17.52
C GLY A 109 0.00 19.61 18.96
N GLY A 110 1.25 20.04 19.17
CA GLY A 110 1.60 20.78 20.36
C GLY A 110 0.69 22.00 20.47
N PRO A 111 0.33 22.43 21.69
CA PRO A 111 -0.48 23.62 21.86
C PRO A 111 0.16 24.78 21.09
N ALA A 112 -0.59 25.40 20.17
CA ALA A 112 -0.15 26.68 19.61
C ALA A 112 0.10 27.65 20.79
N PRO A 113 1.27 28.29 20.89
CA PRO A 113 1.56 29.23 21.97
C PRO A 113 0.47 30.29 22.07
N ARG A 114 -0.11 30.47 23.26
CA ARG A 114 -1.20 31.45 23.45
C ARG A 114 -0.68 32.86 23.21
N ARG A 115 -1.27 33.53 22.21
CA ARG A 115 -1.07 34.97 21.95
C ARG A 115 -1.62 35.75 23.16
N ARG A 116 -0.74 36.42 23.92
CA ARG A 116 -1.18 37.42 24.92
C ARG A 116 -1.47 38.72 24.18
N LEU A 117 -2.76 38.99 23.92
CA LEU A 117 -3.25 40.32 23.58
C LEU A 117 -3.72 40.97 24.88
N GLY A 118 -3.22 42.16 25.19
CA GLY A 118 -3.46 42.88 26.43
C GLY A 118 -4.86 43.51 26.54
N GLY A 119 -5.14 44.03 27.76
CA GLY A 119 -6.31 44.83 28.16
C GLY A 119 -6.95 44.25 29.42
N ASN A 120 -6.91 44.86 30.62
CA ASN A 120 -6.69 46.25 31.03
C ASN A 120 -5.63 46.37 32.13
#